data_AF-A0A7S0H9C1-F1
#
_entry.id   AF-A0A7S0H9C1-F1
#
_cell.length_a   1.000
_cell.length_b   1.000
_cell.length_c   1.000
_cell.angle_alpha   90.00
_cell.angle_beta   90.00
_cell.angle_gamma   90.00
#
_symmetry.space_group_name_H-M   'P 1'
#
loop_
_entity.id
_entity.type
_entity.pdbx_description
1 polymer ?
#
loop_
_entity_poly.entity_id
_entity_poly.type
_entity_poly.pdbx_seq_one_letter_code
_entity_poly.pdbx_strand_id
1 'polypeptide(L)'
;MLRQQARRVCSSVLRQQARSVCSSAQLPKLLFSPPDHLWVSLTRDEAVGGGLTSPRAAWKLRVGVTERGFSDIGTMTGLEALAKPGAPIAVGEPLLRILWEGHKISDGDELYHTTWENTEGEFVVNSPVAGTVVELHQGASDTPTWTSSLDVDATDWLAVLHVDRPALQSAQLVDAAAYETHVGSLGPGTFSE
;
A
#
# COMPACT_ATOMS: atom_id res chain seq x y z
N MET A 1 2.47 -39.64 -79.57
CA MET A 1 3.32 -39.43 -78.38
C MET A 1 3.54 -37.92 -78.29
N LEU A 2 3.29 -37.14 -77.24
CA LEU A 2 2.96 -37.33 -75.83
C LEU A 2 2.22 -36.05 -75.37
N ARG A 3 1.29 -36.17 -74.42
CA ARG A 3 0.53 -35.06 -73.78
C ARG A 3 1.28 -34.48 -72.57
N GLN A 4 0.73 -33.35 -72.05
CA GLN A 4 0.79 -32.78 -70.67
C GLN A 4 1.94 -31.79 -70.38
N GLN A 5 1.66 -30.50 -70.15
CA GLN A 5 1.07 -29.79 -68.98
C GLN A 5 2.00 -29.69 -67.75
N ALA A 6 2.40 -28.46 -67.39
CA ALA A 6 2.76 -28.03 -66.03
C ALA A 6 2.60 -26.49 -65.95
N ARG A 7 1.43 -25.97 -65.55
CA ARG A 7 1.00 -25.56 -64.18
C ARG A 7 1.86 -24.46 -63.52
N ARG A 8 1.23 -23.28 -63.42
CA ARG A 8 1.58 -22.15 -62.55
C ARG A 8 1.57 -22.57 -61.08
N VAL A 9 2.54 -22.09 -60.31
CA VAL A 9 2.52 -22.16 -58.85
C VAL A 9 2.41 -20.74 -58.31
N CYS A 10 1.25 -20.44 -57.71
CA CYS A 10 1.07 -19.36 -56.75
C CYS A 10 1.58 -19.86 -55.39
N SER A 11 2.40 -19.07 -54.70
CA SER A 11 2.74 -19.31 -53.30
C SER A 11 2.58 -18.02 -52.50
N SER A 12 1.36 -17.89 -51.98
CA SER A 12 0.94 -17.25 -50.74
C SER A 12 1.91 -16.33 -49.99
N VAL A 13 1.50 -15.06 -49.92
CA VAL A 13 1.91 -14.06 -48.94
C VAL A 13 1.61 -14.55 -47.52
N LEU A 14 2.65 -14.76 -46.71
CA LEU A 14 2.55 -14.95 -45.26
C LEU A 14 2.31 -13.58 -44.59
N ARG A 15 1.04 -13.23 -44.36
CA ARG A 15 0.67 -12.17 -43.41
C ARG A 15 0.79 -12.75 -41.99
N GLN A 16 1.93 -12.53 -41.34
CA GLN A 16 2.00 -12.63 -39.88
C GLN A 16 1.17 -11.49 -39.29
N GLN A 17 -0.03 -11.81 -38.81
CA GLN A 17 -0.78 -10.91 -37.94
C GLN A 17 -0.11 -10.92 -36.57
N ALA A 18 0.65 -9.87 -36.29
CA ALA A 18 1.03 -9.52 -34.93
C ALA A 18 -0.25 -9.24 -34.15
N ARG A 19 -0.67 -10.19 -33.30
CA ARG A 19 -1.61 -9.91 -32.22
C ARG A 19 -0.85 -9.08 -31.20
N SER A 20 -0.90 -7.77 -31.36
CA SER A 20 -0.58 -6.83 -30.29
C SER A 20 -1.58 -7.08 -29.17
N VAL A 21 -1.16 -7.83 -28.15
CA VAL A 21 -1.90 -7.90 -26.89
C VAL A 21 -1.69 -6.54 -26.23
N CYS A 22 -2.63 -5.63 -26.45
CA CYS A 22 -2.76 -4.45 -25.61
C CYS A 22 -3.13 -4.95 -24.22
N SER A 23 -2.12 -5.25 -23.39
CA SER A 23 -2.32 -5.40 -21.96
C SER A 23 -2.71 -4.02 -21.44
N SER A 24 -4.01 -3.79 -21.22
CA SER A 24 -4.45 -2.60 -20.50
C SER A 24 -4.01 -2.79 -19.06
N ALA A 25 -2.80 -2.32 -18.72
CA ALA A 25 -2.39 -2.22 -17.34
C ALA A 25 -3.42 -1.34 -16.62
N GLN A 26 -4.32 -1.96 -15.86
CA GLN A 26 -5.28 -1.22 -15.05
C GLN A 26 -4.46 -0.45 -14.02
N LEU A 27 -4.57 0.89 -14.07
CA LEU A 27 -3.94 1.73 -13.08
C LEU A 27 -4.45 1.35 -11.69
N PRO A 28 -3.55 1.35 -10.68
CA PRO A 28 -3.96 1.04 -9.32
C PRO A 28 -5.02 2.05 -8.85
N LYS A 29 -6.06 1.56 -8.19
CA LYS A 29 -7.07 2.42 -7.57
C LYS A 29 -6.60 2.82 -6.17
N LEU A 30 -6.44 4.11 -5.93
CA LEU A 30 -6.09 4.65 -4.62
C LEU A 30 -7.38 4.92 -3.81
N LEU A 31 -7.39 4.47 -2.57
CA LEU A 31 -8.44 4.65 -1.56
C LEU A 31 -7.80 4.97 -0.21
N PHE A 32 -8.60 5.35 0.78
CA PHE A 32 -8.12 5.77 2.09
C PHE A 32 -8.94 5.15 3.22
N SER A 33 -8.30 4.87 4.37
CA SER A 33 -8.95 4.59 5.64
C SER A 33 -8.90 5.87 6.48
N PRO A 34 -10.01 6.64 6.59
CA PRO A 34 -10.04 7.87 7.38
C PRO A 34 -9.62 7.72 8.84
N PRO A 35 -10.10 6.73 9.62
CA PRO A 35 -9.82 6.69 11.06
C PRO A 35 -8.36 6.39 11.39
N ASP A 36 -7.64 5.71 10.50
CA ASP A 36 -6.26 5.29 10.72
C ASP A 36 -5.25 6.14 9.93
N HIS A 37 -5.71 7.15 9.18
CA HIS A 37 -4.88 7.95 8.26
C HIS A 37 -4.02 7.11 7.29
N LEU A 38 -4.57 6.01 6.79
CA LEU A 38 -3.90 5.11 5.86
C LEU A 38 -4.39 5.31 4.43
N TRP A 39 -3.48 5.18 3.46
CA TRP A 39 -3.84 5.02 2.06
C TRP A 39 -3.73 3.54 1.66
N VAL A 40 -4.53 3.19 0.66
CA VAL A 40 -4.64 1.84 0.13
C VAL A 40 -4.60 1.88 -1.39
N SER A 41 -3.61 1.22 -1.99
CA SER A 41 -3.48 1.09 -3.43
C SER A 41 -3.88 -0.32 -3.87
N LEU A 42 -4.96 -0.41 -4.66
CA LEU A 42 -5.54 -1.66 -5.13
C LEU A 42 -5.12 -1.95 -6.56
N THR A 43 -4.45 -3.08 -6.74
CA THR A 43 -4.13 -3.64 -8.05
C THR A 43 -4.80 -5.00 -8.17
N ARG A 44 -5.44 -5.25 -9.31
CA ARG A 44 -6.00 -6.58 -9.58
C ARG A 44 -4.85 -7.54 -9.82
N ASP A 45 -4.80 -8.64 -9.09
CA ASP A 45 -3.85 -9.70 -9.38
C ASP A 45 -4.44 -10.61 -10.46
N GLU A 46 -3.66 -10.90 -11.50
CA GLU A 46 -4.08 -11.87 -12.50
C GLU A 46 -3.94 -13.25 -11.88
N ALA A 47 -5.09 -13.84 -11.61
CA ALA A 47 -5.15 -15.08 -10.90
C ALA A 47 -4.44 -16.17 -11.73
N VAL A 48 -3.32 -16.69 -11.24
CA VAL A 48 -2.48 -17.68 -11.93
C VAL A 48 -3.31 -18.95 -12.15
N GLY A 49 -3.79 -19.13 -13.38
CA GLY A 49 -4.65 -20.26 -13.76
C GLY A 49 -3.89 -21.58 -13.68
N GLY A 50 -4.15 -22.38 -12.65
CA GLY A 50 -3.47 -23.66 -12.45
C GLY A 50 -4.27 -24.74 -11.70
N GLY A 51 -5.60 -24.64 -11.63
CA GLY A 51 -6.42 -25.63 -10.93
C GLY A 51 -7.87 -25.71 -11.43
N LEU A 52 -8.56 -26.82 -11.11
CA LEU A 52 -9.95 -27.16 -11.47
C LEU A 52 -11.02 -26.20 -10.92
N THR A 53 -10.63 -25.14 -10.21
CA THR A 53 -11.50 -24.09 -9.66
C THR A 53 -11.23 -22.77 -10.37
N SER A 54 -12.28 -22.08 -10.83
CA SER A 54 -12.14 -20.72 -11.39
C SER A 54 -11.35 -19.85 -10.42
N PRO A 55 -10.27 -19.22 -10.86
CA PRO A 55 -9.41 -18.53 -9.93
C PRO A 55 -10.17 -17.28 -9.47
N ARG A 56 -10.47 -17.21 -8.17
CA ARG A 56 -11.12 -16.05 -7.56
C ARG A 56 -10.20 -14.88 -7.83
N ALA A 57 -10.71 -13.81 -8.46
CA ALA A 57 -9.90 -12.63 -8.72
C ALA A 57 -9.42 -12.07 -7.37
N ALA A 58 -8.16 -12.34 -7.05
CA ALA A 58 -7.47 -11.82 -5.88
C ALA A 58 -7.05 -10.39 -6.18
N TRP A 59 -7.17 -9.52 -5.19
CA TRP A 59 -6.65 -8.17 -5.27
C TRP A 59 -5.39 -8.08 -4.43
N LYS A 60 -4.37 -7.44 -4.99
CA LYS A 60 -3.18 -7.05 -4.26
C LYS A 60 -3.42 -5.64 -3.72
N LEU A 61 -3.33 -5.51 -2.41
CA LEU A 61 -3.63 -4.30 -1.66
C LEU A 61 -2.33 -3.84 -1.00
N ARG A 62 -1.82 -2.68 -1.37
CA ARG A 62 -0.71 -2.02 -0.66
C ARG A 62 -1.27 -1.02 0.33
N VAL A 63 -0.75 -1.04 1.55
CA VAL A 63 -1.12 -0.12 2.64
C VAL A 63 0.07 0.76 2.95
N GLY A 64 -0.15 2.06 3.11
CA GLY A 64 0.83 3.01 3.64
C GLY A 64 0.17 4.08 4.48
N VAL A 65 0.98 4.91 5.14
CA VAL A 65 0.49 6.01 5.97
C VAL A 65 0.39 7.27 5.12
N THR A 66 -0.67 8.05 5.29
CA THR A 66 -0.86 9.31 4.57
C THR A 66 0.03 10.42 5.12
N GLU A 67 0.22 11.50 4.35
CA GLU A 67 0.93 12.69 4.81
C GLU A 67 0.35 13.25 6.12
N ARG A 68 -0.99 13.22 6.26
CA ARG A 68 -1.65 13.57 7.52
C ARG A 68 -1.24 12.64 8.66
N GLY A 69 -1.22 11.33 8.43
CA GLY A 69 -0.78 10.36 9.45
C GLY A 69 0.67 10.58 9.87
N PHE A 70 1.56 10.89 8.91
CA PHE A 70 2.94 11.29 9.19
C PHE A 70 3.05 12.61 9.92
N SER A 71 2.14 13.56 9.68
CA SER A 71 2.12 14.85 10.37
C SER A 71 1.66 14.74 11.84
N ASP A 72 0.95 13.67 12.17
CA ASP A 72 0.49 13.37 13.54
C ASP A 72 1.55 12.59 14.35
N ILE A 73 2.58 12.08 13.71
CA ILE A 73 3.71 11.39 14.35
C ILE A 73 5.00 12.20 14.14
N GLY A 74 5.97 12.04 15.03
CA GLY A 74 7.27 12.69 14.87
C GLY A 74 8.13 12.04 13.79
N THR A 75 9.44 12.24 13.89
CA THR A 75 10.44 11.54 13.08
C THR A 75 10.42 10.06 13.41
N MET A 76 10.34 9.20 12.38
CA MET A 76 10.32 7.76 12.57
C MET A 76 11.70 7.23 12.97
N THR A 77 11.72 6.39 14.00
CA THR A 77 12.94 5.83 14.60
C THR A 77 12.99 4.30 14.55
N GLY A 78 11.90 3.64 14.18
CA GLY A 78 11.86 2.19 14.10
C GLY A 78 10.60 1.67 13.43
N LEU A 79 10.70 0.48 12.84
CA LEU A 79 9.56 -0.25 12.26
C LEU A 79 9.58 -1.70 12.74
N GLU A 80 8.56 -2.10 13.47
CA GLU A 80 8.40 -3.45 14.03
C GLU A 80 7.34 -4.23 13.23
N ALA A 81 7.64 -5.48 12.89
CA ALA A 81 6.71 -6.40 12.29
C ALA A 81 5.82 -7.05 13.35
N LEU A 82 4.50 -6.82 13.27
CA LEU A 82 3.52 -7.42 14.18
C LEU A 82 2.74 -8.58 13.53
N ALA A 83 2.66 -8.57 12.20
CA ALA A 83 2.13 -9.68 11.41
C ALA A 83 3.25 -10.44 10.68
N LYS A 84 2.95 -11.65 10.20
CA LYS A 84 3.90 -12.47 9.44
C LYS A 84 3.45 -12.66 8.00
N PRO A 85 4.34 -12.51 7.00
CA PRO A 85 4.03 -12.92 5.64
C PRO A 85 3.51 -14.36 5.56
N GLY A 86 2.46 -14.56 4.78
CA GLY A 86 1.71 -15.82 4.65
C GLY A 86 0.61 -16.03 5.70
N ALA A 87 0.55 -15.22 6.77
CA ALA A 87 -0.49 -15.34 7.79
C ALA A 87 -1.80 -14.65 7.36
N PRO A 88 -2.97 -15.19 7.73
CA PRO A 88 -4.23 -14.45 7.63
C PRO A 88 -4.25 -13.28 8.62
N ILE A 89 -4.92 -12.19 8.25
CA ILE A 89 -5.11 -10.99 9.07
C ILE A 89 -6.58 -10.55 9.01
N ALA A 90 -7.16 -10.19 10.14
CA ALA A 90 -8.51 -9.64 10.21
C ALA A 90 -8.51 -8.10 10.10
N VAL A 91 -9.70 -7.51 9.90
CA VAL A 91 -9.86 -6.05 9.91
C VAL A 91 -9.54 -5.53 11.32
N GLY A 92 -8.72 -4.48 11.40
CA GLY A 92 -8.30 -3.85 12.66
C GLY A 92 -7.17 -4.57 13.39
N GLU A 93 -6.71 -5.72 12.90
CA GLU A 93 -5.54 -6.39 13.47
C GLU A 93 -4.23 -5.67 13.08
N PRO A 94 -3.23 -5.62 13.98
CA PRO A 94 -2.01 -4.89 13.75
C PRO A 94 -1.12 -5.56 12.70
N LEU A 95 -0.64 -4.79 11.73
CA LEU A 95 0.34 -5.22 10.73
C LEU A 95 1.76 -4.89 11.18
N LEU A 96 1.97 -3.64 11.57
CA LEU A 96 3.27 -3.05 11.90
C LEU A 96 3.13 -2.03 13.03
N ARG A 97 4.23 -1.78 13.73
CA ARG A 97 4.36 -0.66 14.68
C ARG A 97 5.44 0.29 14.19
N ILE A 98 5.11 1.56 14.12
CA ILE A 98 6.04 2.66 13.87
C ILE A 98 6.45 3.22 15.24
N LEU A 99 7.75 3.28 15.51
CA LEU A 99 8.33 4.00 16.64
C LEU A 99 8.73 5.39 16.15
N TRP A 100 8.44 6.44 16.92
CA TRP A 100 8.75 7.81 16.53
C TRP A 100 9.21 8.68 17.70
N GLU A 101 9.95 9.73 17.38
CA GLU A 101 10.35 10.80 18.30
C GLU A 101 10.01 12.18 17.72
N GLY A 102 9.52 13.08 18.55
CA GLY A 102 9.17 14.44 18.20
C GLY A 102 9.78 15.42 19.19
N HIS A 103 10.20 16.58 18.70
CA HIS A 103 10.70 17.66 19.54
C HIS A 103 9.63 18.75 19.59
N LYS A 104 9.16 19.07 20.79
CA LYS A 104 8.27 20.22 20.99
C LYS A 104 9.07 21.34 21.64
N ILE A 105 9.15 22.49 20.97
CA ILE A 105 9.70 23.71 21.56
C ILE A 105 8.56 24.35 22.34
N SER A 106 8.64 24.38 23.68
CA SER A 106 7.69 25.16 24.48
C SER A 106 8.03 26.64 24.36
N ASP A 107 7.01 27.50 24.19
CA ASP A 107 7.17 28.95 24.26
C ASP A 107 7.72 29.34 25.64
N GLY A 108 9.00 29.75 25.65
CA GLY A 108 9.66 30.27 26.83
C GLY A 108 9.12 31.67 27.14
N ASP A 109 8.45 31.82 28.27
CA ASP A 109 8.14 33.13 28.83
C ASP A 109 9.44 33.90 29.09
N GLU A 110 9.35 35.22 28.94
CA GLU A 110 10.43 36.19 28.92
C GLU A 110 11.49 35.89 30.00
N LEU A 111 12.70 35.52 29.55
CA LEU A 111 13.94 35.26 30.31
C LEU A 111 14.36 33.77 30.47
N TYR A 112 14.86 33.21 29.36
CA TYR A 112 16.02 32.29 29.29
C TYR A 112 15.93 30.81 29.68
N HIS A 113 14.81 30.12 29.61
CA HIS A 113 14.86 28.64 29.62
C HIS A 113 13.95 28.00 28.56
N THR A 114 14.46 27.89 27.32
CA THR A 114 13.93 26.91 26.36
C THR A 114 14.20 25.51 26.91
N THR A 115 13.16 24.82 27.35
CA THR A 115 13.25 23.42 27.74
C THR A 115 12.97 22.58 26.51
N TRP A 116 13.94 21.76 26.11
CA TRP A 116 13.74 20.76 25.05
C TRP A 116 13.07 19.55 25.68
N GLU A 117 11.78 19.36 25.39
CA GLU A 117 11.06 18.15 25.76
C GLU A 117 11.02 17.22 24.55
N ASN A 118 11.70 16.08 24.68
CA ASN A 118 11.62 15.00 23.70
C ASN A 118 10.35 14.19 24.01
N THR A 119 9.47 14.08 23.03
CA THR A 119 8.30 13.20 23.09
C THR A 119 8.60 11.99 22.22
N GLU A 120 8.38 10.80 22.75
CA GLU A 120 8.43 9.55 21.99
C GLU A 120 7.06 8.89 21.99
N GLY A 121 6.81 8.07 20.97
CA GLY A 121 5.54 7.37 20.88
C GLY A 121 5.57 6.22 19.88
N GLU A 122 4.41 5.56 19.81
CA GLU A 122 4.17 4.44 18.92
C GLU A 122 2.92 4.71 18.08
N PHE A 123 2.97 4.33 16.82
CA PHE A 123 1.84 4.36 15.91
C PHE A 123 1.63 2.98 15.30
N VAL A 124 0.45 2.39 15.50
CA VAL A 124 0.15 1.03 15.04
C VAL A 124 -0.57 1.11 13.70
N VAL A 125 0.02 0.49 12.68
CA VAL A 125 -0.61 0.34 11.36
C VAL A 125 -1.51 -0.88 11.41
N ASN A 126 -2.82 -0.65 11.50
CA ASN A 126 -3.82 -1.71 11.50
C ASN A 126 -4.23 -2.09 10.07
N SER A 127 -4.68 -3.33 9.89
CA SER A 127 -5.18 -3.79 8.61
C SER A 127 -6.57 -3.21 8.32
N PRO A 128 -6.76 -2.41 7.27
CA PRO A 128 -8.09 -1.86 6.95
C PRO A 128 -9.03 -2.91 6.33
N VAL A 129 -8.50 -4.05 5.89
CA VAL A 129 -9.24 -5.11 5.18
C VAL A 129 -8.74 -6.48 5.61
N ALA A 130 -9.65 -7.44 5.80
CA ALA A 130 -9.26 -8.82 6.07
C ALA A 130 -8.62 -9.47 4.83
N GLY A 131 -7.57 -10.27 5.03
CA GLY A 131 -6.85 -10.92 3.94
C GLY A 131 -5.70 -11.79 4.41
N THR A 132 -4.72 -11.98 3.53
CA THR A 132 -3.46 -12.66 3.83
C THR A 132 -2.31 -11.70 3.64
N VAL A 133 -1.42 -11.60 4.61
CA VAL A 133 -0.20 -10.78 4.48
C VAL A 133 0.70 -11.42 3.43
N VAL A 134 1.12 -10.65 2.44
CA VAL A 134 2.04 -11.10 1.38
C VAL A 134 3.44 -10.64 1.70
N GLU A 135 3.58 -9.39 2.10
CA GLU A 135 4.87 -8.73 2.26
C GLU A 135 4.73 -7.58 3.26
N LEU A 136 5.80 -7.33 4.02
CA LEU A 136 5.97 -6.17 4.88
C LEU A 136 7.19 -5.38 4.39
N HIS A 137 7.22 -4.09 4.69
CA HIS A 137 8.31 -3.22 4.28
C HIS A 137 9.66 -3.77 4.78
N GLN A 138 10.69 -3.67 3.95
CA GLN A 138 12.02 -4.24 4.22
C GLN A 138 12.69 -3.73 5.51
N GLY A 139 12.30 -2.53 5.97
CA GLY A 139 12.78 -1.97 7.22
C GLY A 139 12.10 -2.55 8.47
N ALA A 140 11.05 -3.36 8.32
CA ALA A 140 10.31 -3.96 9.42
C ALA A 140 11.07 -5.18 9.97
N SER A 141 11.26 -5.22 11.28
CA SER A 141 11.92 -6.33 11.99
C SER A 141 10.99 -6.93 13.04
N ASP A 142 11.09 -8.25 13.28
CA ASP A 142 10.35 -8.95 14.33
C ASP A 142 10.79 -8.54 15.75
N THR A 143 11.79 -7.65 15.88
CA THR A 143 12.28 -7.12 17.15
C THR A 143 12.24 -5.61 17.10
N PRO A 144 11.72 -4.91 18.12
CA PRO A 144 11.72 -3.45 18.17
C PRO A 144 13.16 -2.97 18.17
N THR A 145 13.61 -2.45 17.03
CA THR A 145 14.98 -2.00 16.83
C THR A 145 14.94 -0.53 16.47
N TRP A 146 15.59 0.28 17.30
CA TRP A 146 15.80 1.69 16.99
C TRP A 146 16.83 1.78 15.86
N THR A 147 16.44 2.36 14.73
CA THR A 147 17.32 2.62 13.60
C THR A 147 17.22 4.08 13.23
N SER A 148 18.34 4.80 13.36
CA SER A 148 18.44 6.24 13.11
C SER A 148 18.28 6.65 11.64
N SER A 149 17.86 5.73 10.75
CA SER A 149 17.85 5.93 9.31
C SER A 149 16.80 5.06 8.62
N LEU A 150 15.54 5.25 8.99
CA LEU A 150 14.41 4.79 8.17
C LEU A 150 13.92 5.97 7.34
N ASP A 151 14.23 5.95 6.05
CA ASP A 151 13.72 6.89 5.06
C ASP A 151 12.43 6.30 4.48
N VAL A 152 11.31 6.60 5.13
CA VAL A 152 9.97 6.14 4.73
C VAL A 152 9.05 7.35 4.77
N ASP A 153 8.33 7.59 3.68
CA ASP A 153 7.43 8.72 3.54
C ASP A 153 5.99 8.32 3.18
N ALA A 154 5.14 9.32 2.95
CA ALA A 154 3.73 9.12 2.63
C ALA A 154 3.47 8.41 1.29
N THR A 155 4.49 8.19 0.47
CA THR A 155 4.41 7.48 -0.82
C THR A 155 4.84 6.01 -0.70
N ASP A 156 5.51 5.66 0.39
CA ASP A 156 6.00 4.31 0.64
C ASP A 156 4.91 3.40 1.20
N TRP A 157 4.85 2.19 0.65
CA TRP A 157 3.99 1.15 1.19
C TRP A 157 4.69 0.50 2.39
N LEU A 158 3.89 0.19 3.40
CA LEU A 158 4.33 -0.49 4.61
C LEU A 158 3.97 -1.97 4.60
N ALA A 159 2.80 -2.32 4.08
CA ALA A 159 2.35 -3.70 4.00
C ALA A 159 1.65 -4.01 2.68
N VAL A 160 1.69 -5.28 2.29
CA VAL A 160 1.02 -5.81 1.11
C VAL A 160 0.15 -6.97 1.52
N LEU A 161 -1.13 -6.91 1.15
CA LEU A 161 -2.13 -7.94 1.44
C LEU A 161 -2.67 -8.54 0.14
N HIS A 162 -3.00 -9.82 0.19
CA HIS A 162 -3.92 -10.46 -0.74
C HIS A 162 -5.32 -10.45 -0.13
N VAL A 163 -6.27 -9.86 -0.85
CA VAL A 163 -7.65 -9.69 -0.37
C VAL A 163 -8.66 -10.17 -1.39
N ASP A 164 -9.74 -10.73 -0.88
CA ASP A 164 -10.87 -11.17 -1.67
C ASP A 164 -11.88 -10.04 -1.88
N ARG A 165 -12.66 -10.12 -2.97
CA ARG A 165 -13.69 -9.12 -3.29
C ARG A 165 -14.68 -8.84 -2.14
N PRO A 166 -15.24 -9.83 -1.41
CA PRO A 166 -16.18 -9.52 -0.33
C PRO A 166 -15.54 -8.75 0.83
N ALA A 167 -14.28 -9.04 1.16
CA ALA A 167 -13.56 -8.32 2.21
C ALA A 167 -13.37 -6.84 1.84
N LEU A 168 -13.06 -6.57 0.56
CA LEU A 168 -12.98 -5.20 0.04
C LEU A 168 -14.33 -4.46 0.09
N GLN A 169 -15.44 -5.15 -0.17
CA GLN A 169 -16.78 -4.55 -0.15
C GLN A 169 -17.26 -4.21 1.25
N SER A 170 -16.79 -4.94 2.27
CA SER A 170 -17.08 -4.65 3.68
C SER A 170 -16.19 -3.56 4.28
N ALA A 171 -15.11 -3.17 3.60
CA ALA A 171 -14.17 -2.20 4.11
C ALA A 171 -14.73 -0.77 4.04
N GLN A 172 -14.49 0.03 5.09
CA GLN A 172 -14.89 1.44 5.15
C GLN A 172 -13.86 2.35 4.46
N LEU A 173 -13.48 1.98 3.23
CA LEU A 173 -12.52 2.75 2.44
C LEU A 173 -13.22 3.84 1.64
N VAL A 174 -12.63 5.03 1.61
CA VAL A 174 -13.16 6.20 0.91
C VAL A 174 -12.24 6.64 -0.22
N ASP A 175 -12.75 7.48 -1.12
CA ASP A 175 -11.92 8.13 -2.14
C ASP A 175 -11.17 9.35 -1.59
N ALA A 176 -10.31 9.94 -2.43
CA ALA A 176 -9.50 11.10 -2.05
C ALA A 176 -10.34 12.30 -1.59
N ALA A 177 -11.43 12.62 -2.29
CA ALA A 177 -12.25 13.79 -1.98
C ALA A 177 -12.96 13.66 -0.62
N ALA A 178 -13.48 12.46 -0.31
CA ALA A 178 -14.06 12.17 0.98
C ALA A 178 -13.00 12.17 2.10
N TYR A 179 -11.79 11.67 1.84
CA TYR A 179 -10.69 11.73 2.79
C TYR A 179 -10.24 13.16 3.07
N GLU A 180 -10.07 14.01 2.05
CA GLU A 180 -9.74 15.43 2.20
C GLU A 180 -10.81 16.18 3.00
N THR A 181 -12.09 15.89 2.76
CA THR A 181 -13.20 16.45 3.56
C THR A 181 -13.11 16.04 5.02
N HIS A 182 -12.76 14.78 5.29
CA HIS A 182 -12.54 14.28 6.64
C HIS A 182 -11.35 15.00 7.30
N VAL A 183 -10.19 15.06 6.64
CA VAL A 183 -8.99 15.73 7.17
C VAL A 183 -9.24 17.21 7.42
N GLY A 184 -9.95 17.91 6.52
CA GLY A 184 -10.30 19.33 6.70
C GLY A 184 -11.28 19.60 7.85
N SER A 185 -11.97 18.58 8.35
CA SER A 185 -12.79 18.68 9.57
C SER A 185 -11.98 18.52 10.86
N LEU A 186 -10.75 18.01 10.76
CA LEU A 186 -9.83 17.86 11.87
C LEU A 186 -9.00 19.15 12.05
N GLY A 187 -8.48 19.37 13.26
CA GLY A 187 -7.47 20.41 13.50
C GLY A 187 -6.15 20.10 12.78
N PRO A 188 -5.15 21.02 12.83
CA PRO A 188 -3.81 20.75 12.33
C PRO A 188 -3.22 19.50 13.01
N GLY A 189 -2.30 18.82 12.32
CA GLY A 189 -1.64 17.65 12.87
C GLY A 189 -0.81 18.01 14.10
N THR A 190 -0.55 17.03 14.97
CA THR A 190 0.12 17.27 16.26
C THR A 190 1.50 17.93 16.10
N PHE A 191 2.20 17.62 15.01
CA PHE A 191 3.50 18.18 14.66
C PHE A 191 3.45 19.03 13.37
N SER A 192 2.26 19.39 12.90
CA SER A 192 2.11 20.35 11.79
C SER A 192 2.24 21.78 12.33
N GLU A 193 3.29 22.49 11.95
CA GLU A 193 3.40 23.96 12.11
C GLU A 193 2.54 24.72 11.09
#